data_AF-A0A958FFY3-F1
#
_entry.id   AF-A0A958FFY3-F1
#
_cell.length_a   1.000
_cell.length_b   1.000
_cell.length_c   1.000
_cell.angle_alpha   90.00
_cell.angle_beta   90.00
_cell.angle_gamma   90.00
#
_symmetry.space_group_name_H-M   'P 1'
#
loop_
_entity.id
_entity.type
_entity.pdbx_description
1 polymer ?
#
loop_
_entity_poly.entity_id
_entity_poly.type
_entity_poly.pdbx_seq_one_letter_code
_entity_poly.pdbx_strand_id
1 'polypeptide(L)'
;MKTFLRICSRLSWNRGFLGFWMALLLSTALSAGPEIYSKVEIGVQSPADIARLQQQDITVEHFRFNPQRGIELVLNQEELARLDAAGLSYTVLTADLAAAYRDRRPPTAAELEVGRRIMAGDNIEGFDLGSMGGFYTYDEITAVLDTMYAHYPSIITQKVAIGASVQD
;
A
#
# COMPACT_ATOMS: atom_id res chain seq x y z
N MET A 1 -57.87 -47.04 36.25
CA MET A 1 -56.95 -48.11 36.70
C MET A 1 -55.89 -48.24 35.63
N LYS A 2 -54.71 -47.61 35.63
CA LYS A 2 -53.78 -47.01 36.61
C LYS A 2 -53.10 -45.84 35.84
N THR A 3 -52.96 -44.59 36.29
CA THR A 3 -52.16 -44.01 37.39
C THR A 3 -50.70 -44.48 37.42
N PHE A 4 -49.76 -43.50 37.42
CA PHE A 4 -48.29 -43.57 37.52
C PHE A 4 -47.57 -44.00 36.22
N LEU A 5 -46.61 -43.26 35.64
CA LEU A 5 -45.64 -42.27 36.14
C LEU A 5 -45.74 -40.96 35.32
N ARG A 6 -45.91 -39.78 35.91
CA ARG A 6 -44.95 -38.98 36.71
C ARG A 6 -43.58 -38.78 36.06
N ILE A 7 -43.41 -37.57 35.51
CA ILE A 7 -42.31 -36.64 35.80
C ILE A 7 -40.91 -37.21 35.48
N CYS A 8 -40.43 -36.90 34.27
CA CYS A 8 -39.03 -36.53 34.10
C CYS A 8 -38.94 -35.41 33.05
N SER A 9 -38.63 -34.20 33.55
CA SER A 9 -37.85 -33.14 32.90
C SER A 9 -38.12 -32.89 31.42
N ARG A 10 -39.03 -31.97 31.05
CA ARG A 10 -38.76 -30.51 31.06
C ARG A 10 -37.44 -30.13 30.39
N LEU A 11 -37.30 -30.42 29.10
CA LEU A 11 -36.42 -29.66 28.23
C LEU A 11 -36.96 -29.71 26.80
N SER A 12 -37.98 -28.90 26.52
CA SER A 12 -38.33 -28.59 25.13
C SER A 12 -37.22 -27.71 24.58
N TRP A 13 -36.23 -28.35 23.95
CA TRP A 13 -35.17 -27.65 23.24
C TRP A 13 -35.85 -26.83 22.14
N ASN A 14 -35.84 -25.51 22.32
CA ASN A 14 -36.51 -24.57 21.44
C ASN A 14 -35.75 -24.55 20.11
N ARG A 15 -36.14 -25.42 19.16
CA ARG A 15 -35.48 -25.62 17.85
C ARG A 15 -35.47 -24.35 16.99
N GLY A 16 -36.23 -23.32 17.37
CA GLY A 16 -36.21 -22.00 16.74
C GLY A 16 -35.11 -21.05 17.23
N PHE A 17 -34.51 -21.30 18.40
CA PHE A 17 -33.51 -20.37 18.98
C PHE A 17 -32.07 -20.66 18.52
N LEU A 18 -31.74 -21.91 18.20
CA LEU A 18 -30.39 -22.29 17.75
C LEU A 18 -30.09 -21.86 16.30
N GLY A 19 -31.10 -21.87 15.41
CA GLY A 19 -30.94 -21.44 14.02
C GLY A 19 -30.74 -19.93 13.87
N PHE A 20 -31.33 -19.14 14.79
CA PHE A 20 -31.20 -17.69 14.78
C PHE A 20 -29.83 -17.21 15.27
N TRP A 21 -29.22 -17.93 16.22
CA TRP A 21 -27.85 -17.64 16.69
C TRP A 21 -26.76 -18.08 15.70
N MET A 22 -27.00 -19.12 14.90
CA MET A 22 -26.03 -19.59 13.90
C MET A 22 -26.06 -18.76 12.60
N ALA A 23 -27.20 -18.11 12.28
CA ALA A 23 -27.30 -17.17 11.17
C ALA A 23 -26.69 -15.79 11.47
N LEU A 24 -26.55 -15.42 12.76
CA LEU A 24 -25.96 -14.14 13.18
C LEU A 24 -24.41 -14.15 13.12
N LEU A 25 -23.78 -15.33 13.12
CA LEU A 25 -22.32 -15.49 13.11
C LEU A 25 -21.68 -15.49 11.70
N LEU A 26 -22.47 -15.46 10.62
CA LEU A 26 -21.95 -15.65 9.26
C LEU A 26 -21.83 -14.35 8.43
N SER A 27 -22.16 -13.19 9.00
CA SER A 27 -22.33 -11.95 8.20
C SER A 27 -21.21 -10.90 8.31
N THR A 28 -20.07 -11.20 8.95
CA THR A 28 -18.95 -10.25 9.01
C THR A 28 -17.69 -10.79 8.34
N ALA A 29 -17.76 -11.10 7.06
CA ALA A 29 -16.56 -11.04 6.22
C ALA A 29 -16.30 -9.56 5.93
N LEU A 30 -15.52 -8.90 6.81
CA LEU A 30 -15.03 -7.55 6.55
C LEU A 30 -13.94 -7.68 5.49
N SER A 31 -14.30 -7.60 4.22
CA SER A 31 -13.31 -7.42 3.16
C SER A 31 -12.70 -6.04 3.35
N ALA A 32 -11.49 -5.97 3.88
CA ALA A 32 -10.67 -4.77 3.78
C ALA A 32 -10.46 -4.50 2.28
N GLY A 33 -10.85 -3.30 1.83
CA GLY A 33 -10.55 -2.84 0.48
C GLY A 33 -9.04 -2.78 0.24
N PRO A 34 -8.60 -2.56 -1.01
CA PRO A 34 -7.18 -2.30 -1.27
C PRO A 34 -6.73 -1.11 -0.42
N GLU A 35 -5.57 -1.25 0.22
CA GLU A 35 -4.99 -0.17 1.00
C GLU A 35 -4.61 0.98 0.08
N ILE A 36 -5.20 2.16 0.31
CA ILE A 36 -4.86 3.37 -0.47
C ILE A 36 -3.93 4.22 0.39
N TYR A 37 -2.87 4.76 -0.21
CA TYR A 37 -1.99 5.69 0.49
C TYR A 37 -2.20 7.08 -0.07
N SER A 38 -2.33 8.06 0.81
CA SER A 38 -2.44 9.47 0.45
C SER A 38 -1.20 10.22 0.93
N LYS A 39 -0.74 11.16 0.10
CA LYS A 39 0.26 12.13 0.51
C LYS A 39 -0.43 13.35 1.09
N VAL A 40 -0.08 13.71 2.31
CA VAL A 40 -0.64 14.85 3.02
C VAL A 40 0.44 15.81 3.49
N GLU A 41 0.08 17.09 3.57
CA GLU A 41 0.87 18.14 4.19
C GLU A 41 0.22 18.53 5.51
N ILE A 42 0.95 18.38 6.61
CA ILE A 42 0.47 18.61 7.97
C ILE A 42 1.13 19.88 8.51
N GLY A 43 0.30 20.83 8.95
CA GLY A 43 0.75 22.09 9.54
C GLY A 43 1.33 21.89 10.94
N VAL A 44 2.61 21.53 11.04
CA VAL A 44 3.34 21.39 12.30
C VAL A 44 3.94 22.74 12.70
N GLN A 45 3.59 23.24 13.88
CA GLN A 45 4.05 24.55 14.37
C GLN A 45 5.04 24.42 15.54
N SER A 46 4.99 23.30 16.26
CA SER A 46 5.81 23.07 17.44
C SER A 46 6.21 21.60 17.62
N PRO A 47 7.23 21.30 18.44
CA PRO A 47 7.54 19.92 18.84
C PRO A 47 6.35 19.18 19.49
N ALA A 48 5.40 19.90 20.09
CA ALA A 48 4.21 19.29 20.69
C ALA A 48 3.27 18.70 19.63
N ASP A 49 3.23 19.26 18.41
CA ASP A 49 2.43 18.71 17.32
C ASP A 49 3.00 17.38 16.82
N ILE A 50 4.33 17.26 16.76
CA ILE A 50 5.00 15.99 16.47
C ILE A 50 4.69 14.95 17.55
N ALA A 51 4.72 15.34 18.82
CA ALA A 51 4.36 14.44 19.92
C ALA A 51 2.89 13.97 19.82
N ARG A 52 1.96 14.84 19.38
CA ARG A 52 0.56 14.46 19.14
C ARG A 52 0.41 13.43 18.03
N LEU A 53 1.18 13.55 16.94
CA LEU A 53 1.20 12.53 15.87
C LEU A 53 1.66 11.18 16.41
N GLN A 54 2.75 11.16 17.17
CA GLN A 54 3.29 9.94 17.76
C GLN A 54 2.33 9.29 18.77
N GLN A 55 1.60 10.09 19.56
CA GLN A 55 0.56 9.60 20.47
C GLN A 55 -0.62 8.94 19.75
N GLN A 56 -0.82 9.26 18.47
CA GLN A 56 -1.84 8.66 17.61
C GLN A 56 -1.28 7.56 16.71
N ASP A 57 -0.10 7.01 17.04
CA ASP A 57 0.53 5.94 16.27
C ASP A 57 0.72 6.32 14.78
N ILE A 58 1.14 7.58 14.56
CA ILE A 58 1.57 8.11 13.27
C ILE A 58 3.07 8.36 13.36
N THR A 59 3.84 7.56 12.63
CA THR A 59 5.31 7.65 12.63
C THR A 59 5.79 8.79 11.72
N VAL A 60 6.85 9.48 12.15
CA VAL A 60 7.42 10.64 11.44
C VAL A 60 8.85 10.32 11.00
N GLU A 61 9.04 9.16 10.37
CA GLU A 61 10.36 8.64 9.99
C GLU A 61 10.76 9.03 8.57
N HIS A 62 9.79 9.07 7.66
CA HIS A 62 9.99 9.38 6.24
C HIS A 62 9.25 10.65 5.82
N PHE A 63 9.40 11.71 6.61
CA PHE A 63 8.79 13.00 6.31
C PHE A 63 9.68 13.89 5.44
N ARG A 64 9.03 14.75 4.65
CA ARG A 64 9.72 15.92 4.07
C ARG A 64 9.33 17.15 4.87
N PHE A 65 10.31 17.98 5.22
CA PHE A 65 10.05 19.23 5.90
C PHE A 65 9.98 20.39 4.91
N ASN A 66 8.91 21.17 4.99
CA ASN A 66 8.76 22.45 4.33
C ASN A 66 8.66 23.56 5.39
N PRO A 67 9.65 24.45 5.53
CA PRO A 67 9.67 25.50 6.55
C PRO A 67 8.45 26.43 6.55
N GLN A 68 7.75 26.56 5.42
CA GLN A 68 6.59 27.44 5.27
C GLN A 68 5.25 26.71 5.45
N ARG A 69 5.24 25.38 5.30
CA ARG A 69 4.01 24.60 5.16
C ARG A 69 3.87 23.41 6.11
N GLY A 70 4.95 22.99 6.77
CA GLY A 70 4.96 21.92 7.76
C GLY A 70 5.66 20.66 7.28
N ILE A 71 5.08 19.48 7.52
CA ILE A 71 5.65 18.19 7.10
C ILE A 71 4.78 17.50 6.05
N GLU A 72 5.40 16.85 5.07
CA GLU A 72 4.73 15.94 4.16
C GLU A 72 4.89 14.50 4.66
N LEU A 73 3.78 13.77 4.77
CA LEU A 73 3.73 12.35 5.12
C LEU A 73 2.91 11.58 4.09
N VAL A 74 3.18 10.29 3.99
CA VAL A 74 2.35 9.33 3.23
C VAL A 74 1.65 8.47 4.27
N LEU A 75 0.32 8.51 4.28
CA LEU A 75 -0.52 7.85 5.28
C LEU A 75 -1.57 6.98 4.59
N ASN A 76 -1.88 5.82 5.17
CA ASN A 76 -3.01 5.00 4.74
C ASN A 76 -4.36 5.51 5.29
N GLN A 77 -5.47 4.81 5.00
CA GLN A 77 -6.82 5.19 5.48
C GLN A 77 -6.87 5.33 7.00
N GLU A 78 -6.26 4.38 7.72
CA GLU A 78 -6.37 4.29 9.16
C GLU A 78 -5.56 5.39 9.83
N GLU A 79 -4.35 5.65 9.32
CA GLU A 79 -3.49 6.74 9.77
C GLU A 79 -4.11 8.12 9.50
N LEU A 80 -4.80 8.30 8.36
CA LEU A 80 -5.56 9.52 8.10
C LEU A 80 -6.68 9.73 9.12
N ALA A 81 -7.42 8.68 9.46
CA ALA A 81 -8.45 8.76 10.50
C ALA A 81 -7.86 9.09 11.88
N ARG A 82 -6.66 8.55 12.19
CA ARG A 82 -5.90 8.92 13.40
C ARG A 82 -5.40 10.36 13.36
N LEU A 83 -5.04 10.88 12.19
CA LEU A 83 -4.65 12.27 12.00
C LEU A 83 -5.83 13.23 12.22
N ASP A 84 -7.02 12.86 11.73
CA ASP A 84 -8.26 13.59 12.02
C ASP A 84 -8.53 13.63 13.53
N ALA A 85 -8.39 12.49 14.22
CA ALA A 85 -8.54 12.39 15.66
C ALA A 85 -7.47 13.17 16.45
N ALA A 86 -6.27 13.32 15.89
CA ALA A 86 -5.21 14.12 16.47
C ALA A 86 -5.60 15.61 16.53
N GLY A 87 -6.52 16.08 15.69
CA GLY A 87 -6.97 17.48 15.62
C GLY A 87 -5.91 18.43 15.06
N LEU A 88 -5.08 17.94 14.12
CA LEU A 88 -4.10 18.73 13.39
C LEU A 88 -4.64 19.03 12.00
N SER A 89 -4.50 20.27 11.54
CA SER A 89 -4.90 20.65 10.18
C SER A 89 -3.93 20.08 9.16
N TYR A 90 -4.46 19.48 8.10
CA TYR A 90 -3.67 18.99 6.97
C TYR A 90 -4.37 19.26 5.63
N THR A 91 -3.59 19.19 4.55
CA THR A 91 -4.06 19.25 3.17
C THR A 91 -3.66 17.97 2.45
N VAL A 92 -4.60 17.36 1.73
CA VAL A 92 -4.30 16.21 0.86
C VAL A 92 -3.62 16.72 -0.42
N LEU A 93 -2.34 16.36 -0.60
CA LEU A 93 -1.57 16.68 -1.81
C LEU A 93 -1.83 15.66 -2.91
N THR A 94 -2.04 14.39 -2.55
CA THR A 94 -2.32 13.30 -3.49
C THR A 94 -3.18 12.27 -2.78
N ALA A 95 -4.42 12.06 -3.24
CA ALA A 95 -5.38 11.18 -2.57
C ALA A 95 -5.09 9.68 -2.80
N ASP A 96 -4.68 9.32 -4.02
CA ASP A 96 -4.28 7.95 -4.37
C ASP A 96 -2.87 7.99 -4.96
N LEU A 97 -1.89 7.64 -4.12
CA LEU A 97 -0.49 7.66 -4.50
C LEU A 97 -0.17 6.58 -5.53
N ALA A 98 -0.82 5.42 -5.47
CA ALA A 98 -0.61 4.33 -6.43
C ALA A 98 -1.11 4.73 -7.82
N ALA A 99 -2.30 5.34 -7.91
CA ALA A 99 -2.80 5.92 -9.16
C ALA A 99 -1.87 7.02 -9.68
N ALA A 100 -1.40 7.92 -8.81
CA ALA A 100 -0.50 8.98 -9.23
C ALA A 100 0.83 8.48 -9.83
N TYR A 101 1.36 7.34 -9.35
CA TYR A 101 2.52 6.71 -9.96
C TYR A 101 2.20 5.99 -11.27
N ARG A 102 1.06 5.28 -11.35
CA ARG A 102 0.61 4.62 -12.59
C ARG A 102 0.36 5.62 -13.72
N ASP A 103 -0.27 6.75 -13.41
CA ASP A 103 -0.69 7.76 -14.38
C ASP A 103 0.41 8.81 -14.64
N ARG A 104 1.61 8.60 -14.09
CA ARG A 104 2.72 9.52 -14.25
C ARG A 104 3.12 9.60 -15.72
N ARG A 105 3.14 10.82 -16.27
CA ARG A 105 3.62 11.00 -17.65
C ARG A 105 5.07 10.52 -17.79
N PRO A 106 5.45 9.95 -18.94
CA PRO A 106 6.84 9.71 -19.24
C PRO A 106 7.63 11.03 -19.31
N PRO A 107 8.96 10.97 -19.10
CA PRO A 107 9.82 12.13 -19.26
C PRO A 107 9.84 12.59 -20.73
N THR A 108 9.86 13.90 -20.92
CA THR A 108 9.95 14.52 -22.26
C THR A 108 11.34 14.39 -22.83
N ALA A 109 11.47 14.58 -24.15
CA ALA A 109 12.78 14.60 -24.80
C ALA A 109 13.74 15.65 -24.20
N ALA A 110 13.23 16.82 -23.81
CA ALA A 110 14.01 17.87 -23.19
C ALA A 110 14.53 17.46 -21.79
N GLU A 111 13.71 16.78 -20.99
CA GLU A 111 14.13 16.26 -19.67
C GLU A 111 15.18 15.15 -19.80
N LEU A 112 15.21 14.43 -20.92
CA LEU A 112 16.16 13.34 -21.19
C LEU A 112 17.44 13.79 -21.89
N GLU A 113 17.52 15.04 -22.35
CA GLU A 113 18.62 15.52 -23.21
C GLU A 113 20.00 15.26 -22.61
N VAL A 114 20.18 15.59 -21.32
CA VAL A 114 21.46 15.37 -20.62
C VAL A 114 21.80 13.88 -20.56
N GLY A 115 20.83 13.03 -20.20
CA GLY A 115 21.02 11.58 -20.13
C GLY A 115 21.37 10.98 -21.49
N ARG A 116 20.68 11.39 -22.56
CA ARG A 116 20.96 10.95 -23.93
C ARG A 116 22.36 11.34 -24.39
N ARG A 117 22.80 12.55 -24.06
CA ARG A 117 24.17 13.01 -24.39
C ARG A 117 25.23 12.17 -23.70
N ILE A 118 25.04 11.84 -22.43
CA ILE A 118 25.95 10.98 -21.67
C ILE A 118 25.98 9.58 -22.30
N MET A 119 24.81 8.99 -22.55
CA MET A 119 24.72 7.66 -23.17
C MET A 119 25.42 7.62 -24.53
N ALA A 120 25.24 8.65 -25.37
CA ALA A 120 25.93 8.74 -26.65
C ALA A 120 27.45 8.93 -26.49
N GLY A 121 27.90 9.70 -25.51
CA GLY A 121 29.31 9.95 -25.25
C GLY A 121 30.07 8.72 -24.74
N ASP A 122 29.40 7.89 -23.93
CA ASP A 122 29.97 6.70 -23.31
C ASP A 122 29.66 5.41 -24.10
N ASN A 123 29.03 5.53 -25.29
CA ASN A 123 28.59 4.42 -26.13
C ASN A 123 27.73 3.39 -25.36
N ILE A 124 26.81 3.90 -24.53
CA ILE A 124 25.86 3.10 -23.75
C ILE A 124 24.69 2.72 -24.66
N GLU A 125 24.49 1.41 -24.81
CA GLU A 125 23.38 0.82 -25.55
C GLU A 125 22.55 -0.10 -24.64
N GLY A 126 21.32 -0.41 -25.04
CA GLY A 126 20.46 -1.37 -24.31
C GLY A 126 19.83 -0.83 -23.02
N PHE A 127 19.92 0.48 -22.78
CA PHE A 127 19.19 1.15 -21.71
C PHE A 127 17.97 1.88 -22.27
N ASP A 128 16.79 1.42 -21.89
CA ASP A 128 15.51 2.07 -22.20
C ASP A 128 14.80 2.53 -20.92
N LEU A 129 13.71 3.26 -21.09
CA LEU A 129 12.84 3.68 -20.00
C LEU A 129 11.62 2.76 -19.92
N GLY A 130 11.15 2.49 -18.70
CA GLY A 130 9.93 1.70 -18.49
C GLY A 130 8.65 2.50 -18.71
N SER A 131 7.52 1.79 -18.84
CA SER A 131 6.23 2.41 -19.17
C SER A 131 5.60 3.21 -18.03
N MET A 132 6.00 2.95 -16.78
CA MET A 132 5.44 3.62 -15.59
C MET A 132 6.13 4.98 -15.35
N GLY A 133 5.85 5.95 -16.22
CA GLY A 133 6.42 7.30 -16.13
C GLY A 133 7.94 7.34 -16.30
N GLY A 134 8.50 6.38 -17.03
CA GLY A 134 9.93 6.20 -17.24
C GLY A 134 10.59 5.18 -16.31
N PHE A 135 9.86 4.66 -15.32
CA PHE A 135 10.30 3.56 -14.45
C PHE A 135 9.74 2.23 -14.96
N TYR A 136 10.45 1.15 -14.68
CA TYR A 136 9.98 -0.20 -14.99
C TYR A 136 8.94 -0.68 -13.99
N THR A 137 7.92 -1.36 -14.49
CA THR A 137 7.10 -2.28 -13.69
C THR A 137 7.91 -3.53 -13.33
N TYR A 138 7.39 -4.32 -12.38
CA TYR A 138 8.02 -5.59 -11.99
C TYR A 138 8.18 -6.56 -13.18
N ASP A 139 7.15 -6.67 -14.03
CA ASP A 139 7.17 -7.56 -15.19
C ASP A 139 8.18 -7.06 -16.23
N GLU A 140 8.25 -5.76 -16.46
CA GLU A 140 9.21 -5.17 -17.40
C GLU A 140 10.66 -5.36 -16.96
N ILE A 141 10.99 -5.09 -15.68
CA ILE A 141 12.37 -5.28 -15.21
C ILE A 141 12.77 -6.76 -15.26
N THR A 142 11.83 -7.66 -15.00
CA THR A 142 12.03 -9.11 -15.13
C THR A 142 12.38 -9.49 -16.58
N ALA A 143 11.68 -8.92 -17.56
CA ALA A 143 11.96 -9.11 -18.98
C ALA A 143 13.29 -8.46 -19.43
N VAL A 144 13.64 -7.30 -18.86
CA VAL A 144 14.94 -6.64 -19.09
C VAL A 144 16.08 -7.54 -18.61
N LEU A 145 15.97 -8.16 -17.42
CA LEU A 145 16.99 -9.08 -16.92
C LEU A 145 17.18 -10.30 -17.85
N ASP A 146 16.09 -10.86 -18.39
CA ASP A 146 16.16 -11.97 -19.33
C ASP A 146 16.80 -11.54 -20.66
N THR A 147 16.51 -10.32 -21.11
CA THR A 147 17.13 -9.69 -22.29
C THR A 147 18.63 -9.49 -22.06
N MET A 148 19.04 -8.97 -20.90
CA MET A 148 20.44 -8.77 -20.55
C MET A 148 21.23 -10.10 -20.58
N TYR A 149 20.66 -11.19 -20.03
CA TYR A 149 21.27 -12.52 -20.12
C TYR A 149 21.43 -12.98 -21.58
N ALA A 150 20.41 -12.80 -22.42
CA ALA A 150 20.45 -13.19 -23.83
C ALA A 150 21.52 -12.43 -24.63
N HIS A 151 21.72 -11.14 -24.35
CA HIS A 151 22.71 -10.30 -25.04
C HIS A 151 24.14 -10.49 -24.51
N TYR A 152 24.30 -10.77 -23.21
CA TYR A 152 25.62 -10.81 -22.56
C TYR A 152 25.84 -12.09 -21.74
N PRO A 153 25.68 -13.30 -22.32
CA PRO A 153 25.72 -14.56 -21.58
C PRO A 153 27.10 -14.92 -21.02
N SER A 154 28.17 -14.25 -21.46
CA SER A 154 29.53 -14.45 -20.93
C SER A 154 29.79 -13.73 -19.61
N ILE A 155 28.98 -12.72 -19.27
CA ILE A 155 29.15 -11.89 -18.06
C ILE A 155 27.88 -11.82 -17.19
N ILE A 156 26.74 -12.27 -17.71
CA ILE A 156 25.46 -12.33 -16.99
C ILE A 156 25.02 -13.79 -16.98
N THR A 157 24.57 -14.26 -15.82
CA THR A 157 23.99 -15.60 -15.66
C THR A 157 22.47 -15.54 -15.81
N GLN A 158 21.85 -16.67 -16.17
CA GLN A 158 20.40 -16.77 -16.16
C GLN A 158 19.87 -16.48 -14.75
N LYS A 159 18.76 -15.75 -14.66
CA LYS A 159 18.08 -15.44 -13.41
C LYS A 159 17.66 -16.73 -12.69
N VAL A 160 17.95 -16.81 -11.38
CA VAL A 160 17.58 -17.95 -10.53
C VAL A 160 16.60 -17.48 -9.46
N ALA A 161 15.49 -18.21 -9.29
CA ALA A 161 14.54 -17.95 -8.21
C ALA A 161 15.11 -18.45 -6.87
N ILE A 162 15.15 -17.56 -5.87
CA ILE A 162 15.64 -17.88 -4.51
C ILE A 162 14.52 -18.02 -3.47
N GLY A 163 13.28 -17.88 -3.90
CA GLY A 163 12.09 -17.89 -3.05
C GLY A 163 10.96 -17.09 -3.67
N ALA A 164 9.86 -16.97 -2.96
CA ALA A 164 8.71 -16.15 -3.30
C ALA A 164 8.51 -15.07 -2.23
N SER A 165 7.90 -13.95 -2.62
CA SER A 165 7.49 -12.93 -1.66
C SER A 165 6.25 -13.37 -0.88
N VAL A 166 5.85 -12.59 0.13
CA VAL A 166 4.60 -12.86 0.88
C VAL A 166 3.36 -12.65 0.00
N GLN A 167 3.49 -11.91 -1.09
CA GLN A 167 2.37 -11.44 -1.92
C GLN A 167 2.16 -12.31 -3.18
N ASP A 168 3.03 -13.31 -3.40
CA ASP A 168 2.98 -14.25 -4.53
C ASP A 168 2.13 -15.51 -4.23
#